data_AF-A0A3D5AI05-F1
#
_entry.id   AF-A0A3D5AI05-F1
#
_cell.length_a   1.000
_cell.length_b   1.000
_cell.length_c   1.000
_cell.angle_alpha   90.00
_cell.angle_beta   90.00
_cell.angle_gamma   90.00
#
_symmetry.space_group_name_H-M   'P 1'
#
loop_
_entity.id
_entity.type
_entity.pdbx_description
1 polymer ?
#
loop_
_entity_poly.entity_id
_entity_poly.type
_entity_poly.pdbx_seq_one_letter_code
_entity_poly.pdbx_strand_id
1 'polypeptide(L)' 'MVEIFYDDDADLSVIQGRKVAVIGYGSQGHAHALSLRDSGVDVRVGL' A
#
# COMPACT_ATOMS: atom_id res chain seq x y z
N MET A 1 -24.23 0.63 -14.12
CA MET A 1 -23.64 -0.62 -13.60
C MET A 1 -22.34 -0.24 -12.91
N VAL A 2 -22.04 -0.80 -11.73
CA VAL A 2 -20.78 -0.49 -11.02
C VAL A 2 -19.69 -1.40 -11.58
N GLU A 3 -18.54 -0.81 -11.88
CA GLU A 3 -17.34 -1.52 -12.28
C GLU A 3 -16.64 -2.06 -11.03
N ILE A 4 -16.24 -3.32 -11.07
CA ILE A 4 -15.57 -4.02 -9.96
C ILE A 4 -14.17 -4.36 -10.43
N PHE A 5 -13.16 -3.97 -9.66
CA PHE A 5 -11.75 -4.23 -9.94
C PHE A 5 -11.25 -5.40 -9.11
N TYR A 6 -10.39 -6.20 -9.73
CA TYR A 6 -9.70 -7.33 -9.13
C TYR A 6 -8.18 -7.13 -9.22
N ASP A 7 -7.40 -8.07 -8.66
CA ASP A 7 -5.94 -7.95 -8.62
C ASP A 7 -5.30 -7.84 -10.03
N ASP A 8 -5.85 -8.53 -11.03
CA ASP A 8 -5.36 -8.48 -12.42
C ASP A 8 -5.57 -7.11 -13.08
N ASP A 9 -6.46 -6.27 -12.53
CA ASP A 9 -6.70 -4.90 -13.00
C ASP A 9 -5.72 -3.88 -12.37
N ALA A 10 -4.90 -4.31 -11.40
CA ALA A 10 -4.03 -3.44 -10.61
C ALA A 10 -2.53 -3.70 -10.88
N ASP A 11 -1.86 -2.73 -11.51
CA ASP A 11 -0.41 -2.79 -11.75
C ASP A 11 0.39 -2.34 -10.51
N LEU A 12 0.92 -3.32 -9.78
CA LEU A 12 1.75 -3.09 -8.59
C LEU A 12 3.07 -2.36 -8.89
N SER A 13 3.59 -2.47 -10.12
CA SER A 13 4.89 -1.89 -10.50
C SER A 13 4.93 -0.37 -10.36
N VAL A 14 3.76 0.28 -10.43
CA VAL A 14 3.60 1.73 -10.28
C VAL A 14 4.13 2.23 -8.93
N ILE A 15 3.97 1.44 -7.87
CA ILE A 15 4.35 1.81 -6.49
C ILE A 15 5.55 1.04 -5.95
N GLN A 16 5.86 -0.14 -6.50
CA GLN A 16 6.89 -1.04 -5.97
C GLN A 16 8.31 -0.43 -5.97
N GLY A 17 8.62 0.44 -6.93
CA GLY A 17 9.90 1.17 -6.99
C GLY A 17 9.92 2.49 -6.21
N ARG A 18 8.84 2.84 -5.51
CA ARG A 18 8.70 4.13 -4.82
C ARG A 18 8.89 3.98 -3.31
N LYS A 19 9.33 5.07 -2.68
CA LYS A 19 9.30 5.22 -1.22
C LYS A 19 7.92 5.72 -0.81
N VAL A 20 7.23 4.96 0.03
CA VAL A 20 5.89 5.30 0.51
C VAL A 20 5.97 5.65 1.99
N ALA A 21 5.45 6.83 2.34
CA ALA A 21 5.32 7.26 3.72
C ALA A 21 3.88 7.05 4.21
N VAL A 22 3.70 6.26 5.26
CA VAL A 22 2.43 6.12 5.98
C VAL A 22 2.48 7.06 7.19
N ILE A 23 1.58 8.05 7.23
CA ILE A 23 1.53 9.03 8.32
C ILE A 23 0.47 8.60 9.33
N GLY A 24 0.90 8.38 10.57
CA GLY A 24 0.11 7.80 11.65
C GLY A 24 0.15 6.27 11.64
N TYR A 25 0.16 5.68 12.83
CA TYR A 25 0.25 4.23 13.05
C TYR A 25 -0.87 3.69 13.96
N GLY A 26 -2.08 4.20 13.76
CA GLY A 26 -3.30 3.61 14.32
C GLY A 26 -3.68 2.30 13.61
N SER A 27 -4.93 1.86 13.75
CA SER A 27 -5.39 0.59 13.16
C SER A 27 -5.17 0.49 11.64
N GLN A 28 -5.55 1.52 10.88
CA GLN A 28 -5.39 1.54 9.43
C GLN A 28 -3.95 1.79 8.99
N GLY A 29 -3.23 2.67 9.67
CA GLY A 29 -1.82 2.93 9.37
C GLY A 29 -0.96 1.68 9.56
N HIS A 30 -1.21 0.94 10.64
CA HIS A 30 -0.57 -0.34 10.90
C HIS A 30 -0.90 -1.37 9.82
N ALA A 31 -2.19 -1.60 9.53
CA ALA A 31 -2.61 -2.58 8.53
C ALA A 31 -2.04 -2.26 7.14
N HIS A 32 -2.16 -1.02 6.67
CA HIS A 32 -1.66 -0.61 5.36
C HIS A 32 -0.14 -0.69 5.27
N ALA A 33 0.59 -0.27 6.30
CA ALA A 33 2.06 -0.32 6.29
C ALA A 33 2.57 -1.77 6.18
N LEU A 34 1.96 -2.71 6.91
CA LEU A 34 2.32 -4.12 6.82
C LEU A 34 1.94 -4.72 5.48
N SER A 35 0.71 -4.52 5.00
CA SER A 35 0.28 -5.04 3.70
C SER A 35 1.17 -4.55 2.56
N LEU A 36 1.47 -3.24 2.51
CA LEU A 36 2.36 -2.68 1.49
C LEU A 36 3.79 -3.24 1.56
N ARG A 37 4.33 -3.39 2.77
CA ARG A 37 5.66 -3.97 2.98
C ARG A 37 5.70 -5.43 2.53
N ASP A 38 4.68 -6.21 2.87
CA ASP A 38 4.58 -7.63 2.51
C ASP A 38 4.34 -7.79 0.99
N SER A 39 3.72 -6.80 0.33
CA SER A 39 3.67 -6.67 -1.14
C SER A 39 4.99 -6.17 -1.78
N GLY A 40 6.05 -5.95 -1.00
CA GLY A 40 7.38 -5.60 -1.50
C GLY A 40 7.61 -4.10 -1.76
N VAL A 41 6.81 -3.21 -1.17
CA VAL A 41 6.99 -1.75 -1.27
C VAL A 41 7.94 -1.23 -0.17
N ASP A 42 8.82 -0.26 -0.48
CA ASP A 42 9.65 0.43 0.53
C ASP A 42 8.82 1.43 1.33
N VAL A 43 8.38 1.01 2.52
CA VAL A 43 7.49 1.79 3.40
C VAL A 43 8.25 2.38 4.58
N ARG A 44 7.97 3.65 4.90
CA ARG A 44 8.36 4.33 6.15
C ARG A 44 7.12 4.84 6.89
N VAL A 45 7.16 4.82 8.22
CA VAL A 45 6.08 5.36 9.06
C VAL A 45 6.53 6.69 9.66
N GLY A 46 5.71 7.74 9.49
CA GLY A 46 5.83 9.01 10.20
C GLY A 46 4.79 9.11 11.31
N LEU A 47 5.20 9.58 12.50
CA LEU A 47 4.34 9.72 13.68
C LEU A 47 3.97 11.18 13.94
#